data_AF-A0ABD3WJI5-F1
#
_entry.id   AF-A0ABD3WJI5-F1
#
_cell.length_a   1.000
_cell.length_b   1.000
_cell.length_c   1.000
_cell.angle_alpha   90.00
_cell.angle_beta   90.00
_cell.angle_gamma   90.00
#
_symmetry.space_group_name_H-M   'P 1'
#
loop_
_entity.id
_entity.type
_entity.pdbx_description
1 polymer ?
#
loop_
_entity_poly.entity_id
_entity_poly.type
_entity_poly.pdbx_seq_one_letter_code
_entity_poly.pdbx_strand_id
1 'polypeptide(L)' 'MITLLYKEAEMIPSQVKMVSEGKLTTKHIHTMDRKLFKIWKMYTNKEISVNNHLRMCRRINGPRR' A
#
# COMPACT_ATOMS: atom_id res chain seq x y z
N MET A 1 0.23 15.10 7.07
CA MET A 1 1.14 14.56 6.04
C MET A 1 2.15 13.60 6.64
N ILE A 2 2.89 14.02 7.68
CA ILE A 2 3.87 13.17 8.42
C ILE A 2 3.22 11.90 9.04
N THR A 3 2.03 12.01 9.61
CA THR A 3 1.30 10.89 10.24
C THR A 3 0.85 9.80 9.25
N LEU A 4 0.68 10.13 7.97
CA LEU A 4 0.30 9.15 6.94
C LEU A 4 1.53 8.37 6.46
N LEU A 5 2.67 9.05 6.31
CA LEU A 5 3.96 8.42 6.01
C LEU A 5 4.37 7.43 7.10
N TYR A 6 4.15 7.79 8.37
CA TYR A 6 4.46 6.90 9.50
C TYR A 6 3.64 5.60 9.46
N LYS A 7 2.35 5.70 9.13
CA LYS A 7 1.47 4.53 8.97
C LYS A 7 1.87 3.64 7.79
N GLU A 8 2.34 4.22 6.69
CA GLU A 8 2.88 3.45 5.56
C GLU A 8 4.18 2.73 5.94
N ALA A 9 5.07 3.40 6.69
CA ALA A 9 6.31 2.81 7.17
C ALA A 9 6.07 1.61 8.11
N GLU A 10 5.02 1.65 8.94
CA GLU A 10 4.62 0.52 9.82
C GLU A 10 4.04 -0.69 9.07
N MET A 11 3.57 -0.50 7.84
CA MET A 11 3.03 -1.62 7.06
C MET A 11 4.12 -2.52 6.48
N ILE A 12 5.32 -1.98 6.21
CA ILE A 12 6.44 -2.77 5.69
C ILE A 12 6.86 -3.87 6.70
N PRO A 13 7.09 -3.58 8.00
CA PRO A 13 7.32 -4.59 9.02
C PRO A 13 6.20 -5.61 9.15
N SER A 14 4.94 -5.18 9.05
CA SER A 14 3.78 -6.07 9.15
C SER A 14 3.71 -7.05 7.98
N GLN A 15 4.00 -6.58 6.76
CA GLN A 15 4.09 -7.43 5.57
C GLN A 15 5.23 -8.45 5.67
N VAL A 16 6.42 -8.03 6.13
CA VAL A 16 7.56 -8.93 6.37
C VAL A 16 7.20 -10.03 7.38
N LYS A 17 6.56 -9.65 8.48
CA LYS A 17 6.09 -10.60 9.50
C LYS A 17 5.10 -11.61 8.92
N MET A 18 4.12 -11.16 8.13
CA MET A 18 3.15 -12.07 7.51
C MET A 18 3.77 -13.03 6.48
N VAL A 19 4.85 -12.62 5.79
CA VAL A 19 5.62 -13.55 4.93
C VAL A 19 6.35 -14.59 5.76
N SER A 20 7.03 -14.16 6.83
CA SER A 20 7.76 -15.07 7.70
C SER A 20 6.84 -16.10 8.37
N GLU A 21 5.59 -15.71 8.65
CA GLU A 21 4.55 -16.59 9.21
C GLU A 21 3.84 -17.45 8.13
N GLY A 22 4.22 -17.33 6.85
CA GLY A 22 3.59 -18.06 5.73
C GLY A 22 2.17 -17.61 5.41
N LYS A 23 1.67 -16.56 6.06
CA LYS A 23 0.31 -16.01 5.90
C LYS A 23 0.17 -15.10 4.68
N LEU A 24 1.29 -14.61 4.15
CA LEU A 24 1.38 -13.93 2.87
C LEU A 24 2.48 -14.55 2.02
N THR A 25 2.23 -14.69 0.72
CA THR A 25 3.29 -15.07 -0.22
C THR A 25 3.97 -13.82 -0.78
N THR A 26 5.26 -13.92 -1.08
CA THR A 26 6.04 -12.85 -1.73
C THR A 26 5.38 -12.35 -3.01
N LYS A 27 4.70 -13.23 -3.76
CA LYS A 27 3.91 -12.88 -4.95
C LYS A 27 2.75 -11.92 -4.65
N HIS A 28 2.07 -12.08 -3.51
CA HIS A 28 0.99 -11.18 -3.10
C HIS A 28 1.53 -9.79 -2.75
N ILE A 29 2.68 -9.71 -2.08
CA ILE A 29 3.35 -8.44 -1.76
C ILE A 29 3.79 -7.73 -3.02
N HIS A 30 4.52 -8.39 -3.91
CA HIS A 30 4.93 -7.78 -5.18
C HIS A 30 3.74 -7.27 -6.00
N THR A 31 2.60 -7.96 -5.95
CA THR A 31 1.38 -7.51 -6.62
C THR A 31 0.76 -6.28 -5.95
N MET A 32 0.77 -6.23 -4.62
CA MET A 32 0.28 -5.08 -3.85
C MET A 32 1.18 -3.86 -4.06
N ASP A 33 2.50 -4.02 -3.93
CA ASP A 33 3.49 -2.96 -4.12
C ASP A 33 3.41 -2.38 -5.52
N ARG A 34 3.27 -3.24 -6.54
CA ARG A 34 3.13 -2.78 -7.93
C ARG A 34 1.87 -1.94 -8.15
N LYS A 35 0.77 -2.26 -7.45
CA LYS A 35 -0.48 -1.47 -7.51
C LYS A 35 -0.35 -0.16 -6.74
N LEU A 36 0.26 -0.18 -5.56
CA LEU A 36 0.51 1.03 -4.77
C LEU A 36 1.44 1.99 -5.50
N PHE A 37 2.51 1.49 -6.10
CA PHE A 37 3.44 2.30 -6.89
C PHE A 37 2.75 2.95 -8.11
N LYS A 38 1.84 2.24 -8.77
CA LYS A 38 1.03 2.80 -9.87
C LYS A 38 0.17 3.97 -9.39
N ILE A 39 -0.50 3.83 -8.25
CA ILE A 39 -1.34 4.90 -7.67
C ILE A 39 -0.49 6.09 -7.22
N TRP A 40 0.69 5.83 -6.65
CA TRP A 40 1.66 6.86 -6.31
C TRP A 40 2.09 7.64 -7.55
N LYS A 41 2.41 6.95 -8.64
CA LYS A 41 2.77 7.57 -9.92
C LYS A 41 1.65 8.44 -10.51
N MET A 42 0.39 7.97 -10.46
CA MET A 42 -0.78 8.75 -10.90
C MET A 42 -0.94 10.04 -10.07
N TYR A 43 -0.68 9.97 -8.75
CA TYR A 43 -0.74 11.14 -7.89
C TYR A 43 0.40 12.13 -8.16
N THR A 44 1.64 11.65 -8.30
CA THR A 44 2.79 12.52 -8.64
C THR A 44 2.63 13.20 -10.00
N ASN A 45 1.98 12.53 -10.95
CA ASN A 45 1.61 13.08 -12.25
C ASN A 45 0.41 14.03 -12.20
N LYS A 46 -0.18 14.27 -11.03
CA LYS A 46 -1.40 15.08 -10.80
C LYS A 46 -2.64 14.55 -11.55
N GLU A 47 -2.64 13.28 -11.95
CA GLU A 47 -3.78 12.62 -12.61
C GLU A 47 -4.93 12.33 -11.61
N ILE A 48 -4.60 12.17 -10.34
CA ILE A 48 -5.56 11.95 -9.25
C ILE A 48 -5.30 12.90 -8.08
N SER A 49 -6.37 13.27 -7.38
CA SER A 49 -6.27 14.05 -6.15
C SER A 49 -5.70 13.21 -4.99
N VAL A 50 -5.16 13.88 -3.97
CA VAL A 50 -4.64 13.22 -2.76
C VAL A 50 -5.70 12.37 -2.06
N ASN A 51 -6.97 12.81 -2.07
CA ASN A 51 -8.08 12.05 -1.49
C ASN A 51 -8.35 10.76 -2.26
N ASN A 52 -8.26 10.79 -3.60
CA ASN A 52 -8.38 9.59 -4.43
C ASN A 52 -7.20 8.64 -4.23
N HIS A 53 -5.98 9.16 -4.15
CA HIS A 53 -4.79 8.36 -3.82
C HIS A 53 -5.00 7.57 -2.52
N LEU A 54 -5.33 8.27 -1.42
CA LEU A 54 -5.50 7.65 -0.09
C LEU A 54 -6.62 6.61 -0.07
N ARG A 55 -7.74 6.89 -0.75
CA ARG A 55 -8.86 5.94 -0.86
C ARG A 55 -8.48 4.68 -1.63
N MET A 56 -7.67 4.80 -2.68
CA MET A 56 -7.19 3.66 -3.47
C MET A 56 -6.15 2.83 -2.69
N CYS A 57 -5.22 3.48 -1.98
CA CYS A 57 -4.28 2.79 -1.09
C CYS A 57 -5.01 2.01 0.02
N ARG A 58 -6.05 2.60 0.63
CA ARG A 58 -6.89 1.90 1.62
C ARG A 58 -7.62 0.69 1.05
N ARG A 59 -8.02 0.71 -0.23
CA ARG A 59 -8.64 -0.45 -0.89
C ARG A 59 -7.67 -1.60 -1.14
N ILE A 60 -6.38 -1.29 -1.34
CA ILE A 60 -5.34 -2.31 -1.58
C ILE A 60 -4.84 -2.90 -0.26
N ASN A 61 -4.64 -2.05 0.74
CA ASN A 61 -4.07 -2.44 2.04
C ASN A 61 -5.12 -2.81 3.09
N GLY A 62 -6.38 -2.41 2.89
CA GLY A 62 -7.47 -2.72 3.79
C GLY A 62 -7.96 -4.16 3.64
N PRO A 63 -8.63 -4.70 4.68
CA PRO A 63 -9.23 -6.03 4.61
C PRO A 63 -10.22 -6.09 3.44
N ARG A 64 -10.11 -7.14 2.61
CA ARG A 64 -11.15 -7.48 1.63
C ARG A 64 -12.39 -7.87 2.43
N ARG A 65 -13.43 -7.05 2.38
CA ARG A 65 -14.77 -7.48 2.79
C ARG A 65 -15.26 -8.61 1.88
#